data_AF-A0A3D0DLL8-F1
#
_entry.id   AF-A0A3D0DLL8-F1
#
_cell.length_a   1.000
_cell.length_b   1.000
_cell.length_c   1.000
_cell.angle_alpha   90.00
_cell.angle_beta   90.00
_cell.angle_gamma   90.00
#
_symmetry.space_group_name_H-M   'P 1'
#
loop_
_entity.id
_entity.type
_entity.pdbx_description
1 polymer ?
#
loop_
_entity_poly.entity_id
_entity_poly.type
_entity_poly.pdbx_seq_one_letter_code
_entity_poly.pdbx_strand_id
1 'polypeptide(L)'
;MKKRLVTRSDFDGLVCAMLLRELDMIGDIKFVHPKDVQDGKIDISENDITTNLPFDPRVGIAFDHHESELIRNKKVDYEGKYII
;
A
#
# COMPACT_ATOMS: atom_id res chain seq x y z
N MET A 1 -10.06 -8.66 11.47
CA MET A 1 -8.77 -9.35 11.36
C MET A 1 -7.72 -8.34 10.98
N LYS A 2 -6.49 -8.49 11.50
CA LYS A 2 -5.36 -7.63 11.15
C LYS A 2 -4.87 -7.93 9.73
N LYS A 3 -4.55 -6.88 8.98
CA LYS A 3 -4.03 -6.96 7.59
C LYS A 3 -2.50 -7.12 7.58
N ARG A 4 -1.93 -7.42 6.41
CA ARG A 4 -0.49 -7.33 6.16
C ARG A 4 -0.17 -5.93 5.59
N LEU A 5 0.85 -5.27 6.10
CA LEU A 5 1.39 -4.05 5.51
C LEU A 5 2.43 -4.41 4.46
N VAL A 6 2.32 -3.84 3.26
CA VAL A 6 3.34 -3.87 2.23
C VAL A 6 3.81 -2.44 1.99
N THR A 7 5.09 -2.16 2.22
CA THR A 7 5.60 -0.79 2.18
C THR A 7 7.07 -0.73 1.77
N ARG A 8 7.62 0.46 1.61
CA ARG A 8 9.06 0.69 1.36
C ARG A 8 9.85 0.60 2.66
N SER A 9 11.12 0.18 2.53
CA SER A 9 12.07 0.18 3.64
C SER A 9 12.74 1.55 3.82
N ASP A 10 11.92 2.60 3.93
CA ASP A 10 12.37 3.97 4.21
C ASP A 10 11.61 4.57 5.40
N PHE A 11 11.94 5.81 5.76
CA PHE A 11 11.40 6.42 6.96
C PHE A 11 9.87 6.58 6.90
N ASP A 12 9.32 6.91 5.75
CA ASP A 12 7.87 7.03 5.55
C ASP A 12 7.16 5.69 5.75
N GLY A 13 7.65 4.62 5.12
CA GLY A 13 7.12 3.27 5.33
C GLY A 13 7.20 2.79 6.78
N LEU A 14 8.28 3.13 7.50
CA LEU A 14 8.44 2.81 8.93
C LEU A 14 7.47 3.58 9.83
N VAL A 15 7.24 4.88 9.56
CA VAL A 15 6.26 5.69 10.30
C VAL A 15 4.85 5.17 10.06
N CYS A 16 4.49 4.85 8.81
CA CYS A 16 3.22 4.19 8.50
C CYS A 16 3.05 2.88 9.28
N ALA A 17 4.09 2.03 9.31
CA ALA A 17 4.04 0.77 10.05
C ALA A 17 3.80 0.99 11.55
N MET A 18 4.46 1.98 12.15
CA MET A 18 4.26 2.33 13.56
C MET A 18 2.82 2.77 13.82
N LEU A 19 2.29 3.70 13.02
CA LEU A 19 0.93 4.23 13.19
C LEU A 19 -0.14 3.16 13.00
N LEU A 20 -0.05 2.37 11.92
CA LEU A 20 -1.01 1.31 11.63
C LEU A 20 -0.97 0.18 12.67
N ARG A 21 0.18 -0.03 13.33
CA ARG A 21 0.30 -0.98 14.43
C ARG A 21 -0.32 -0.45 15.70
N GLU A 22 -0.16 0.83 16.01
CA GLU A 22 -0.82 1.50 17.15
C GLU A 22 -2.35 1.47 17.02
N LEU A 23 -2.87 1.59 15.79
CA LEU A 23 -4.29 1.48 15.48
C LEU A 23 -4.82 0.03 15.44
N ASP A 24 -4.00 -0.96 15.79
CA ASP A 24 -4.31 -2.39 15.75
C ASP A 24 -4.74 -2.92 14.37
N MET A 25 -4.33 -2.25 13.28
CA MET A 25 -4.76 -2.58 11.91
C MET A 25 -3.91 -3.66 11.24
N ILE A 26 -2.63 -3.80 11.62
CA ILE A 26 -1.67 -4.69 10.95
C ILE A 26 -1.09 -5.76 11.89
N GLY A 27 -0.83 -6.94 11.33
CA GLY A 27 -0.24 -8.08 12.03
C GLY A 27 1.10 -8.55 11.46
N ASP A 28 1.40 -8.17 10.21
CA ASP A 28 2.60 -8.53 9.48
C ASP A 28 3.08 -7.34 8.62
N ILE A 29 4.38 -7.28 8.32
CA ILE A 29 4.99 -6.22 7.50
C ILE A 29 5.92 -6.87 6.48
N LYS A 30 5.77 -6.49 5.20
CA LYS A 30 6.67 -6.86 4.11
C LYS A 30 7.25 -5.60 3.46
N PHE A 31 8.57 -5.48 3.51
CA PHE A 31 9.28 -4.43 2.78
C PHE A 31 9.55 -4.84 1.34
N VAL A 32 9.27 -3.94 0.40
CA VAL A 32 9.44 -4.17 -1.04
C VAL A 32 10.01 -2.95 -1.75
N HIS A 33 10.57 -3.16 -2.93
CA HIS A 33 10.93 -2.07 -3.83
C HIS A 33 9.72 -1.71 -4.73
N PRO A 34 9.42 -0.42 -4.99
CA PRO A 34 8.27 -0.01 -5.84
C PRO A 34 8.24 -0.68 -7.21
N LYS A 35 9.42 -0.86 -7.81
CA LYS A 35 9.56 -1.54 -9.09
C LYS A 35 9.06 -3.00 -9.07
N ASP A 36 9.24 -3.72 -7.97
CA ASP A 36 8.77 -5.12 -7.90
C ASP A 36 7.25 -5.21 -7.78
N VAL A 37 6.60 -4.18 -7.25
CA VAL A 37 5.14 -4.03 -7.27
C VAL A 37 4.66 -3.75 -8.70
N GLN A 38 5.28 -2.79 -9.38
CA GLN A 38 4.94 -2.45 -10.78
C GLN A 38 5.17 -3.61 -11.75
N ASP A 39 6.26 -4.36 -11.55
CA ASP A 39 6.60 -5.54 -12.34
C ASP A 39 5.72 -6.76 -11.97
N GLY A 40 4.81 -6.64 -11.00
CA GLY A 40 3.87 -7.70 -10.61
C GLY A 40 4.50 -8.88 -9.85
N LYS A 41 5.70 -8.70 -9.28
CA LYS A 41 6.43 -9.76 -8.55
C LYS A 41 5.98 -9.91 -7.10
N ILE A 42 5.29 -8.90 -6.57
CA ILE A 42 4.74 -8.93 -5.23
C ILE A 42 3.29 -9.41 -5.31
N ASP A 43 2.99 -10.50 -4.61
CA ASP A 43 1.63 -10.96 -4.43
C ASP A 43 0.85 -10.01 -3.51
N ILE A 44 -0.11 -9.29 -4.08
CA ILE A 44 -0.98 -8.31 -3.43
C ILE A 44 -2.43 -8.84 -3.47
N SER A 45 -3.13 -8.67 -2.35
CA SER A 45 -4.49 -9.11 -2.13
C SER A 45 -5.32 -8.09 -1.34
N GLU A 46 -6.61 -8.36 -1.21
CA GLU A 46 -7.54 -7.59 -0.38
C GLU A 46 -7.18 -7.59 1.12
N ASN A 47 -6.34 -8.53 1.56
CA ASN A 47 -5.81 -8.57 2.93
C ASN A 47 -4.62 -7.62 3.17
N ASP A 48 -4.19 -6.90 2.14
CA ASP A 48 -3.05 -5.98 2.22
C ASP A 48 -3.47 -4.53 2.44
N ILE A 49 -2.64 -3.81 3.19
CA ILE A 49 -2.54 -2.36 3.18
C ILE A 49 -1.23 -2.02 2.47
N THR A 50 -1.26 -1.16 1.46
CA THR A 50 -0.04 -0.59 0.88
C THR A 50 0.18 0.82 1.39
N THR A 51 1.44 1.18 1.66
CA THR A 51 1.82 2.59 1.86
C THR A 51 3.04 2.95 1.03
N ASN A 52 3.04 4.14 0.44
CA ASN A 52 4.15 4.67 -0.38
C ASN A 52 4.57 3.67 -1.48
N LEU A 53 3.60 3.13 -2.20
CA LEU A 53 3.81 2.16 -3.27
C LEU A 53 2.87 2.46 -4.43
N PRO A 54 3.27 2.13 -5.68
CA PRO A 54 2.39 2.17 -6.83
C PRO A 54 1.09 1.41 -6.56
N PHE A 55 -0.03 1.98 -6.99
CA PHE A 55 -1.34 1.43 -6.73
C PHE A 55 -1.51 0.08 -7.44
N ASP A 56 -2.11 -0.88 -6.73
CA ASP A 56 -2.53 -2.15 -7.28
C ASP A 56 -4.03 -2.35 -7.00
N PRO A 57 -4.87 -2.58 -8.02
CA PRO A 57 -6.32 -2.67 -7.85
C PRO A 57 -6.76 -3.85 -6.95
N ARG A 58 -5.89 -4.84 -6.72
CA ARG A 58 -6.16 -5.99 -5.84
C ARG A 58 -6.04 -5.64 -4.36
N VAL A 59 -5.38 -4.54 -4.01
CA VAL A 59 -5.15 -4.15 -2.61
C VAL A 59 -6.46 -3.87 -1.88
N GLY A 60 -6.47 -4.12 -0.57
CA GLY A 60 -7.60 -3.76 0.28
C GLY A 60 -7.67 -2.25 0.53
N ILE A 61 -6.56 -1.65 0.98
CA ILE A 61 -6.44 -0.22 1.27
C ILE A 61 -5.05 0.26 0.80
N ALA A 62 -4.98 1.43 0.19
CA ALA A 62 -3.73 2.04 -0.26
C ALA A 62 -3.64 3.49 0.22
N PHE A 63 -2.53 3.83 0.89
CA PHE A 63 -2.15 5.19 1.25
C PHE A 63 -0.92 5.60 0.44
N ASP A 64 -1.05 6.60 -0.40
CA ASP A 64 0.10 7.10 -1.15
C ASP A 64 -0.11 8.56 -1.50
N HIS A 65 0.96 9.34 -1.52
CA HIS A 65 0.92 10.78 -1.68
C HIS A 65 1.51 11.24 -3.02
N HIS A 66 1.79 10.32 -3.96
CA HIS A 66 2.32 10.63 -5.28
C HIS A 66 1.17 10.91 -6.25
N GLU A 67 1.05 12.18 -6.66
CA GLU A 67 0.05 12.60 -7.65
C GLU A 67 0.13 11.82 -8.98
N SER A 68 1.29 11.25 -9.32
CA SER A 68 1.47 10.42 -10.51
C SER A 68 0.51 9.22 -10.56
N GLU A 69 0.07 8.71 -9.43
CA GLU A 69 -0.87 7.59 -9.37
C GLU A 69 -2.29 7.97 -9.81
N LEU A 70 -2.68 9.24 -9.65
CA LEU A 70 -3.95 9.75 -10.18
C LEU A 70 -3.96 9.81 -11.72
N ILE A 71 -2.78 9.90 -12.32
CA ILE A 71 -2.60 9.93 -13.78
C ILE A 71 -2.48 8.50 -14.33
N ARG A 72 -1.79 7.61 -13.62
CA ARG A 72 -1.52 6.22 -14.04
C ARG A 72 -2.75 5.30 -13.96
N ASN A 73 -3.64 5.56 -13.01
CA ASN A 73 -4.76 4.68 -12.70
C ASN A 73 -6.10 5.32 -13.10
N LYS A 74 -7.11 4.50 -13.38
CA LYS A 74 -8.46 5.02 -13.63
C LYS A 74 -9.18 5.20 -12.30
N LYS A 75 -9.99 6.26 -12.18
CA LYS A 75 -10.77 6.54 -10.97
C LYS A 75 -11.57 5.35 -10.45
N VAL A 76 -12.18 4.58 -11.34
CA VAL A 76 -12.96 3.38 -11.00
C VAL A 76 -12.13 2.30 -10.31
N ASP A 77 -10.82 2.24 -10.56
CA ASP A 77 -9.95 1.20 -10.02
C ASP A 77 -9.62 1.47 -8.54
N TYR A 78 -9.52 2.75 -8.17
CA TYR A 78 -9.03 3.19 -6.86
C TYR A 78 -10.12 3.76 -5.93
N GLU A 79 -11.36 3.90 -6.42
CA GLU A 79 -12.50 4.40 -5.65
C GLU A 79 -12.75 3.55 -4.39
N GLY A 80 -12.78 4.20 -3.23
CA GLY A 80 -13.01 3.54 -1.93
C GLY A 80 -11.82 2.76 -1.36
N LYS A 81 -10.69 2.70 -2.08
CA LYS A 81 -9.48 1.99 -1.65
C LYS A 81 -8.29 2.92 -1.42
N TYR A 82 -8.23 4.04 -2.14
CA TYR A 82 -7.05 4.87 -2.25
C TYR A 82 -7.19 6.21 -1.54
N ILE A 83 -6.18 6.56 -0.76
CA ILE A 83 -6.14 7.73 0.11
C ILE A 83 -4.84 8.50 -0.16
N ILE A 84 -4.98 9.76 -0.58
CA ILE A 84 -3.91 10.77 -0.77
C ILE A 84 -3.91 11.73 0.43
#